data_AF-A0AAI8MLT3-F1
#
_entry.id   AF-A0AAI8MLT3-F1
#
_cell.length_a   1.000
_cell.length_b   1.000
_cell.length_c   1.000
_cell.angle_alpha   90.00
_cell.angle_beta   90.00
_cell.angle_gamma   90.00
#
_symmetry.space_group_name_H-M   'P 1'
#
loop_
_entity.id
_entity.type
_entity.pdbx_description
1 polymer ?
#
loop_
_entity_poly.entity_id
_entity_poly.type
_entity_poly.pdbx_seq_one_letter_code
_entity_poly.pdbx_strand_id
1 'polypeptide(L)'
;MRFLAVFAIVGFFGFINAKEWRETPSVEKRLETQINIAQKIAEIKAEPVEVIPANLGEMKFKILADEDGFYALYLGDDKTNVSINSPADFFSASFASMEAFNKAYEIFTQHNASMRESKILKIFKTYPQYVLDFKATSKTQTTLYMLLTPFCEPCNEKIRELARLTEQAHIKIIFVAANNEAYHKVMSLYAAMQGYKHKNQEDKIAKLQTLIDDIAFLPPVKDDDKNAMDMYKELAKARISYLPYIIETSK
;
A
#
# COMPACT_ATOMS: atom_id res chain seq x y z
N MET A 1 30.91 -44.45 -12.80
CA MET A 1 31.53 -43.30 -12.12
C MET A 1 30.56 -42.13 -12.16
N ARG A 2 30.36 -41.50 -10.99
CA ARG A 2 29.78 -40.16 -10.74
C ARG A 2 28.25 -39.97 -10.81
N PHE A 3 27.67 -40.08 -9.61
CA PHE A 3 26.66 -39.22 -8.98
C PHE A 3 26.48 -37.81 -9.59
N LEU A 4 25.23 -37.32 -9.61
CA LEU A 4 24.85 -36.17 -8.77
C LEU A 4 23.32 -36.05 -8.61
N ALA A 5 22.91 -35.97 -7.35
CA ALA A 5 21.57 -35.63 -6.88
C ALA A 5 21.31 -34.13 -7.05
N VAL A 6 20.05 -33.75 -7.28
CA VAL A 6 19.58 -32.37 -7.03
C VAL A 6 18.35 -32.45 -6.14
N PHE A 7 18.44 -31.66 -5.07
CA PHE A 7 17.58 -31.59 -3.91
C PHE A 7 16.13 -31.21 -4.23
N ALA A 8 15.20 -31.91 -3.58
CA ALA A 8 13.87 -31.41 -3.29
C ALA A 8 13.98 -30.35 -2.18
N ILE A 9 13.43 -29.15 -2.42
CA ILE A 9 13.04 -28.24 -1.36
C ILE A 9 11.52 -28.38 -1.21
N VAL A 10 11.14 -29.06 -0.14
CA VAL A 10 9.78 -29.13 0.38
C VAL A 10 9.54 -27.84 1.15
N GLY A 11 8.68 -26.97 0.62
CA GLY A 11 8.12 -25.82 1.33
C GLY A 11 6.63 -26.07 1.58
N PHE A 12 6.35 -26.49 2.80
CA PHE A 12 5.05 -26.86 3.35
C PHE A 12 4.13 -25.62 3.44
N PHE A 13 2.99 -25.63 2.73
CA PHE A 13 1.78 -24.91 3.17
C PHE A 13 0.63 -25.90 3.14
N GLY A 14 0.39 -26.51 4.29
CA GLY A 14 -0.74 -27.39 4.54
C GLY A 14 -2.06 -26.61 4.52
N PHE A 15 -2.94 -27.05 3.63
CA PHE A 15 -4.39 -27.19 3.80
C PHE A 15 -5.12 -26.15 4.65
N ILE A 16 -5.72 -25.17 3.98
CA ILE A 16 -7.01 -24.60 4.37
C ILE A 16 -8.03 -24.99 3.30
N ASN A 17 -9.17 -25.49 3.78
CA ASN A 17 -10.27 -26.15 3.07
C ASN A 17 -10.50 -25.75 1.61
N ALA A 18 -10.39 -26.77 0.76
CA ALA A 18 -10.83 -26.80 -0.62
C ALA A 18 -12.37 -26.85 -0.70
N LYS A 19 -13.03 -25.72 -0.99
CA LYS A 19 -14.32 -25.77 -1.73
C LYS A 19 -14.77 -24.51 -2.48
N GLU A 20 -14.11 -23.35 -2.35
CA GLU A 20 -14.59 -22.11 -3.02
C GLU A 20 -13.63 -21.49 -4.05
N TRP A 21 -12.51 -22.14 -4.38
CA TRP A 21 -11.64 -21.71 -5.49
C TRP A 21 -11.94 -22.53 -6.76
N ARG A 22 -13.04 -22.20 -7.44
CA ARG A 22 -13.19 -22.38 -8.89
C ARG A 22 -13.61 -20.99 -9.39
N GLU A 23 -12.82 -20.24 -10.14
CA GLU A 23 -11.95 -20.62 -11.25
C GLU A 23 -10.69 -19.74 -11.20
N THR A 24 -9.51 -20.33 -11.01
CA THR A 24 -8.28 -19.68 -11.48
C THR A 24 -8.38 -19.60 -13.00
N PRO A 25 -8.36 -18.40 -13.61
CA PRO A 25 -8.37 -18.31 -15.07
C PRO A 25 -7.20 -19.12 -15.60
N SER A 26 -7.42 -19.91 -16.65
CA SER A 26 -6.35 -20.67 -17.30
C SER A 26 -5.19 -19.72 -17.64
N VAL A 27 -3.97 -20.26 -17.75
CA VAL A 27 -2.80 -19.48 -18.15
C VAL A 27 -3.09 -18.68 -19.43
N GLU A 28 -3.83 -19.27 -20.37
CA GLU A 28 -4.35 -18.62 -21.58
C GLU A 28 -5.28 -17.44 -21.27
N LYS A 29 -6.26 -17.60 -20.37
CA LYS A 29 -7.18 -16.53 -19.98
C LYS A 29 -6.47 -15.37 -19.25
N ARG A 30 -5.41 -15.68 -18.49
CA ARG A 30 -4.52 -14.67 -17.87
C ARG A 30 -3.67 -13.94 -18.91
N LEU A 31 -3.12 -14.67 -19.88
CA LEU A 31 -2.39 -14.11 -21.01
C LEU A 31 -3.30 -13.26 -21.90
N GLU A 32 -4.51 -13.70 -22.21
CA GLU A 32 -5.52 -12.92 -22.94
C GLU A 32 -5.93 -11.66 -22.17
N THR A 33 -6.01 -11.71 -20.84
CA THR A 33 -6.28 -10.52 -20.02
C THR A 33 -5.11 -9.54 -20.07
N GLN A 34 -3.87 -10.03 -19.98
CA GLN A 34 -2.67 -9.17 -20.12
C GLN A 34 -2.49 -8.63 -21.54
N ILE A 35 -2.77 -9.42 -22.57
CA ILE A 35 -2.77 -9.01 -23.97
C ILE A 35 -3.88 -7.99 -24.23
N ASN A 36 -5.08 -8.17 -23.70
CA ASN A 36 -6.16 -7.19 -23.79
C ASN A 36 -5.85 -5.88 -23.04
N ILE A 37 -5.13 -5.95 -21.91
CA ILE A 37 -4.63 -4.76 -21.21
C ILE A 37 -3.54 -4.08 -22.06
N ALA A 38 -2.60 -4.83 -22.63
CA ALA A 38 -1.57 -4.29 -23.54
C ALA A 38 -2.15 -3.71 -24.84
N GLN A 39 -3.21 -4.31 -25.38
CA GLN A 39 -3.94 -3.80 -26.55
C GLN A 39 -4.81 -2.59 -26.20
N LYS A 40 -5.42 -2.53 -25.01
CA LYS A 40 -6.05 -1.30 -24.50
C LYS A 40 -5.04 -0.19 -24.22
N ILE A 41 -3.81 -0.54 -23.84
CA ILE A 41 -2.68 0.39 -23.70
C ILE A 41 -2.24 0.95 -25.06
N ALA A 42 -2.32 0.15 -26.14
CA ALA A 42 -2.09 0.62 -27.51
C ALA A 42 -3.13 1.65 -28.01
N GLU A 43 -4.26 1.80 -27.29
CA GLU A 43 -5.29 2.83 -27.57
C GLU A 43 -5.34 3.95 -26.53
N ILE A 44 -4.35 4.07 -25.64
CA ILE A 44 -4.27 5.22 -24.72
C ILE A 44 -3.88 6.46 -25.53
N LYS A 45 -4.89 7.22 -25.97
CA LYS A 45 -4.76 8.58 -26.54
C LYS A 45 -4.41 9.64 -25.48
N ALA A 46 -3.84 9.26 -24.34
CA ALA A 46 -3.40 10.23 -23.34
C ALA A 46 -2.01 10.74 -23.72
N GLU A 47 -1.87 12.06 -23.79
CA GLU A 47 -0.58 12.70 -24.04
C GLU A 47 0.37 12.38 -22.89
N PRO A 48 1.59 11.89 -23.17
CA PRO A 48 2.57 11.65 -22.13
C PRO A 48 2.90 12.95 -21.40
N VAL A 49 2.93 12.88 -20.08
CA VAL A 49 3.40 13.99 -19.23
C VAL A 49 4.90 14.22 -19.44
N GLU A 50 5.64 13.13 -19.69
CA GLU A 50 7.06 13.18 -20.01
C GLU A 50 7.44 12.07 -21.00
N VAL A 51 8.40 12.39 -21.87
CA VAL A 51 8.97 11.46 -22.86
C VAL A 51 10.49 11.55 -22.79
N ILE A 52 11.14 10.42 -22.52
CA ILE A 52 12.59 10.32 -22.39
C ILE A 52 13.10 9.35 -23.46
N PRO A 53 14.06 9.73 -24.33
CA PRO A 53 14.66 8.80 -25.28
C PRO A 53 15.28 7.60 -24.56
N ALA A 54 14.94 6.37 -24.98
CA ALA A 54 15.45 5.16 -24.33
C ALA A 54 16.86 4.77 -24.82
N ASN A 55 17.38 5.48 -25.83
CA ASN A 55 18.66 5.19 -26.48
C ASN A 55 18.73 3.76 -27.04
N LEU A 56 17.59 3.24 -27.52
CA LEU A 56 17.42 1.91 -28.12
C LEU A 56 16.61 2.04 -29.42
N GLY A 57 17.24 2.60 -30.46
CA GLY A 57 16.55 2.92 -31.71
C GLY A 57 15.49 4.01 -31.51
N GLU A 58 14.28 3.79 -32.01
CA GLU A 58 13.16 4.75 -31.91
C GLU A 58 12.39 4.66 -30.58
N MET A 59 12.75 3.74 -29.68
CA MET A 59 12.06 3.52 -28.42
C MET A 59 12.24 4.70 -27.45
N LYS A 60 11.18 5.01 -26.71
CA LYS A 60 11.11 6.07 -25.72
C LYS A 60 10.48 5.52 -24.44
N PHE A 61 10.96 6.00 -23.30
CA PHE A 61 10.22 5.91 -22.05
C PHE A 61 9.14 6.99 -22.07
N LYS A 62 7.89 6.60 -21.80
CA LYS A 62 6.73 7.49 -21.78
C LYS A 62 6.08 7.40 -20.40
N ILE A 63 5.89 8.54 -19.76
CA ILE A 63 5.20 8.65 -18.47
C ILE A 63 3.81 9.21 -18.74
N LEU A 64 2.77 8.46 -18.36
CA LEU A 64 1.38 8.83 -18.56
C LEU A 64 0.70 8.96 -17.20
N ALA A 65 -0.15 9.98 -17.04
CA ALA A 65 -0.99 10.12 -15.86
C ALA A 65 -2.35 9.44 -16.07
N ASP A 66 -2.84 8.75 -15.05
CA ASP A 66 -4.22 8.28 -15.01
C ASP A 66 -5.20 9.30 -14.39
N GLU A 67 -6.48 8.96 -14.40
CA GLU A 67 -7.57 9.80 -13.86
C GLU A 67 -7.40 10.12 -12.36
N ASP A 68 -6.69 9.27 -11.63
CA ASP A 68 -6.39 9.44 -10.21
C ASP A 68 -5.14 10.29 -9.95
N GLY A 69 -4.45 10.70 -11.03
CA GLY A 69 -3.22 11.50 -11.02
C GLY A 69 -1.95 10.69 -10.74
N PHE A 70 -2.03 9.35 -10.71
CA PHE A 70 -0.82 8.51 -10.62
C PHE A 70 -0.20 8.36 -12.00
N TYR A 71 1.12 8.26 -12.03
CA TYR A 71 1.87 7.98 -13.23
C TYR A 71 1.94 6.47 -13.47
N ALA A 72 2.05 6.10 -14.74
CA ALA A 72 2.44 4.80 -15.25
C ALA A 72 3.60 4.98 -16.23
N LEU A 73 4.59 4.10 -16.14
CA LEU A 73 5.78 4.13 -16.99
C LEU A 73 5.65 3.09 -18.10
N TYR A 74 5.93 3.51 -19.33
CA TYR A 74 5.94 2.65 -20.49
C TYR A 74 7.26 2.78 -21.25
N LEU A 75 7.68 1.70 -21.89
CA LEU A 75 8.72 1.69 -22.93
C LEU A 75 8.06 1.34 -24.26
N GLY A 76 8.28 2.16 -25.27
CA GLY A 76 7.65 1.92 -26.56
C GLY A 76 7.99 2.93 -27.63
N ASP A 77 7.56 2.64 -28.84
CA ASP A 77 7.50 3.57 -29.95
C ASP A 77 6.06 4.10 -30.10
N ASP A 78 5.73 4.70 -31.24
CA ASP A 78 4.40 5.27 -31.47
C ASP A 78 3.33 4.21 -31.81
N LYS A 79 3.72 2.94 -31.94
CA LYS A 79 2.82 1.82 -32.32
C LYS A 79 2.63 0.81 -31.20
N THR A 80 3.63 0.64 -30.35
CA THR A 80 3.67 -0.41 -29.33
C THR A 80 4.24 0.16 -28.04
N ASN A 81 3.56 -0.10 -26.92
CA ASN A 81 4.00 0.31 -25.58
C ASN A 81 3.92 -0.88 -24.62
N VAL A 82 4.97 -1.06 -23.82
CA VAL A 82 5.05 -2.08 -22.77
C VAL A 82 5.14 -1.35 -21.43
N SER A 83 4.27 -1.71 -20.48
CA SER A 83 4.28 -1.15 -19.13
C SER A 83 5.50 -1.65 -18.36
N ILE A 84 6.15 -0.75 -17.62
CA ILE A 84 7.23 -1.05 -16.67
C ILE A 84 6.74 -0.71 -15.26
N ASN A 85 6.78 -1.69 -14.37
CA ASN A 85 6.29 -1.57 -12.99
C ASN A 85 7.40 -1.72 -11.94
N SER A 86 8.51 -2.37 -12.31
CA SER A 86 9.64 -2.68 -11.43
C SER A 86 10.97 -2.39 -12.11
N PRO A 87 12.05 -2.08 -11.35
CA PRO A 87 13.39 -1.99 -11.92
C PRO A 87 13.84 -3.28 -12.63
N ALA A 88 13.29 -4.43 -12.23
CA ALA A 88 13.58 -5.72 -12.84
C ALA A 88 12.96 -5.92 -14.22
N ASP A 89 11.98 -5.09 -14.61
CA ASP A 89 11.29 -5.24 -15.90
C ASP A 89 12.12 -4.70 -17.07
N PHE A 90 13.19 -3.95 -16.80
CA PHE A 90 14.05 -3.37 -17.82
C PHE A 90 15.53 -3.59 -17.51
N PHE A 91 16.26 -4.13 -18.48
CA PHE A 91 17.70 -4.25 -18.44
C PHE A 91 18.28 -3.98 -19.82
N SER A 92 19.40 -3.26 -19.87
CA SER A 92 20.12 -2.97 -21.10
C SER A 92 21.63 -2.99 -20.85
N ALA A 93 22.38 -3.49 -21.84
CA ALA A 93 23.84 -3.39 -21.84
C ALA A 93 24.33 -1.95 -22.12
N SER A 94 23.46 -1.07 -22.61
CA SER A 94 23.76 0.33 -22.86
C SER A 94 23.63 1.15 -21.57
N PHE A 95 24.74 1.76 -21.14
CA PHE A 95 24.75 2.66 -19.99
C PHE A 95 23.78 3.83 -20.18
N ALA A 96 23.77 4.45 -21.36
CA ALA A 96 22.87 5.57 -21.68
C ALA A 96 21.39 5.16 -21.64
N SER A 97 21.06 3.91 -21.95
CA SER A 97 19.70 3.39 -21.82
C SER A 97 19.31 3.12 -20.37
N MET A 98 20.24 2.59 -19.56
CA MET A 98 20.02 2.39 -18.13
C MET A 98 19.88 3.71 -17.37
N GLU A 99 20.64 4.74 -17.74
CA GLU A 99 20.51 6.09 -17.18
C GLU A 99 19.14 6.70 -17.53
N ALA A 100 18.72 6.60 -18.78
CA ALA A 100 17.39 7.06 -19.21
C ALA A 100 16.27 6.32 -18.47
N PHE A 101 16.40 5.01 -18.28
CA PHE A 101 15.45 4.20 -17.50
C PHE A 101 15.39 4.66 -16.05
N ASN A 102 16.55 4.78 -15.38
CA ASN A 102 16.61 5.17 -13.97
C ASN A 102 15.96 6.54 -13.76
N LYS A 103 16.21 7.50 -14.66
CA LYS A 103 15.57 8.81 -14.62
C LYS A 103 14.04 8.68 -14.76
N ALA A 104 13.57 7.95 -15.77
CA ALA A 104 12.13 7.75 -15.98
C ALA A 104 11.46 7.06 -14.77
N TYR A 105 12.11 6.04 -14.21
CA TYR A 105 11.62 5.27 -13.07
C TYR A 105 11.59 6.12 -11.80
N GLU A 106 12.61 6.94 -11.56
CA GLU A 106 12.67 7.88 -10.44
C GLU A 106 11.52 8.88 -10.49
N ILE A 107 11.27 9.51 -11.64
CA ILE A 107 10.18 10.48 -11.82
C ILE A 107 8.82 9.84 -11.53
N PHE A 108 8.56 8.68 -12.13
CA PHE A 108 7.33 7.92 -11.92
C PHE A 108 7.15 7.52 -10.44
N THR A 109 8.20 6.98 -9.79
CA THR A 109 8.10 6.49 -8.41
C THR A 109 7.98 7.62 -7.39
N GLN A 110 8.73 8.71 -7.54
CA GLN A 110 8.66 9.88 -6.66
C GLN A 110 7.30 10.57 -6.74
N HIS A 111 6.78 10.78 -7.95
CA HIS A 111 5.45 11.36 -8.14
C HIS A 111 4.37 10.48 -7.49
N ASN A 112 4.41 9.17 -7.73
CA ASN A 112 3.45 8.24 -7.16
C ASN A 112 3.54 8.15 -5.63
N ALA A 113 4.74 8.26 -5.05
CA ALA A 113 4.91 8.35 -3.61
C ALA A 113 4.25 9.63 -3.06
N SER A 114 4.52 10.79 -3.66
CA SER A 114 3.92 12.06 -3.26
C SER A 114 2.40 12.07 -3.39
N MET A 115 1.87 11.54 -4.50
CA MET A 115 0.42 11.41 -4.72
C MET A 115 -0.23 10.49 -3.68
N ARG A 116 0.38 9.35 -3.39
CA ARG A 116 -0.08 8.43 -2.34
C ARG A 116 -0.13 9.13 -0.99
N GLU A 117 0.95 9.79 -0.58
CA GLU A 117 1.02 10.49 0.70
C GLU A 117 -0.03 11.61 0.80
N SER A 118 -0.20 12.41 -0.25
CA SER A 118 -1.21 13.46 -0.31
C SER A 118 -2.63 12.91 -0.13
N LYS A 119 -2.97 11.81 -0.82
CA LYS A 119 -4.27 11.14 -0.66
C LYS A 119 -4.46 10.59 0.75
N ILE A 120 -3.44 9.95 1.33
CA ILE A 120 -3.49 9.44 2.71
C ILE A 120 -3.67 10.58 3.72
N LEU A 121 -2.88 11.65 3.64
CA LEU A 121 -3.00 12.81 4.52
C LEU A 121 -4.37 13.49 4.41
N LYS A 122 -4.99 13.49 3.23
CA LYS A 122 -6.38 13.95 3.04
C LYS A 122 -7.36 13.06 3.81
N ILE A 123 -7.18 11.74 3.80
CA ILE A 123 -8.05 10.79 4.51
C ILE A 123 -8.02 11.04 6.02
N PHE A 124 -6.84 11.27 6.60
CA PHE A 124 -6.71 11.66 8.01
C PHE A 124 -7.46 12.94 8.37
N LYS A 125 -7.63 13.88 7.43
CA LYS A 125 -8.39 15.12 7.62
C LYS A 125 -9.89 14.93 7.40
N THR A 126 -10.27 14.15 6.39
CA THR A 126 -11.67 13.92 6.02
C THR A 126 -12.41 13.03 7.01
N TYR A 127 -11.71 12.07 7.62
CA TYR A 127 -12.31 11.07 8.51
C TYR A 127 -11.73 11.10 9.94
N PRO A 128 -11.79 12.25 10.64
CA PRO A 128 -11.16 12.42 11.95
C PRO A 128 -11.74 11.46 13.02
N GLN A 129 -12.96 10.96 12.84
CA GLN A 129 -13.60 10.04 13.77
C GLN A 129 -12.92 8.66 13.86
N TYR A 130 -12.15 8.27 12.84
CA TYR A 130 -11.36 7.03 12.80
C TYR A 130 -9.87 7.26 13.07
N VAL A 131 -9.47 8.49 13.41
CA VAL A 131 -8.09 8.79 13.77
C VAL A 131 -7.90 8.59 15.27
N LEU A 132 -7.03 7.66 15.65
CA LEU A 132 -6.51 7.59 17.01
C LEU A 132 -5.36 8.57 17.15
N ASP A 133 -5.58 9.62 17.95
CA ASP A 133 -4.64 10.72 18.17
C ASP A 133 -3.94 10.58 19.53
N PHE A 134 -2.60 10.58 19.50
CA PHE A 134 -1.70 10.57 20.65
C PHE A 134 -0.77 11.77 20.56
N LYS A 135 -0.70 12.55 21.63
CA LYS A 135 0.10 13.78 21.65
C LYS A 135 1.55 13.46 21.96
N ALA A 136 2.47 14.28 21.44
CA ALA A 136 3.84 14.23 21.90
C ALA A 136 3.92 14.58 23.40
N THR A 137 4.78 13.90 24.14
CA THR A 137 5.14 14.24 25.52
C THR A 137 6.25 15.29 25.57
N SER A 138 7.06 15.39 24.51
CA SER A 138 8.06 16.44 24.33
C SER A 138 7.51 17.63 23.53
N LYS A 139 8.25 18.75 23.56
CA LYS A 139 7.98 19.88 22.67
C LYS A 139 8.52 19.55 21.27
N THR A 140 7.63 19.12 20.38
CA THR A 140 7.93 18.79 18.98
C THR A 140 6.81 19.28 18.08
N GLN A 141 7.15 19.53 16.82
CA GLN A 141 6.22 19.86 15.74
C GLN A 141 6.01 18.68 14.78
N THR A 142 6.74 17.59 15.00
CA THR A 142 6.67 16.40 14.19
C THR A 142 5.38 15.64 14.47
N THR A 143 4.71 15.21 13.40
CA THR A 143 3.56 14.31 13.43
C THR A 143 3.84 13.10 12.56
N LEU A 144 3.67 11.91 13.11
CA LEU A 144 3.68 10.65 12.38
C LEU A 144 2.24 10.21 12.09
N TYR A 145 1.88 10.14 10.82
CA TYR A 145 0.63 9.56 10.35
C TYR A 145 0.87 8.11 9.96
N MET A 146 0.16 7.18 10.59
CA MET A 146 0.39 5.75 10.43
C MET A 146 -0.88 5.05 9.95
N LEU A 147 -0.77 4.34 8.83
CA LEU A 147 -1.74 3.32 8.45
C LEU A 147 -1.21 1.98 8.95
N LEU A 148 -1.99 1.36 9.83
CA LEU A 148 -1.63 0.10 10.49
C LEU A 148 -2.74 -0.92 10.30
N THR A 149 -2.45 -2.20 10.50
CA THR A 149 -3.48 -3.23 10.64
C THR A 149 -3.13 -4.10 11.85
N PRO A 150 -4.12 -4.50 12.69
CA PRO A 150 -3.83 -5.31 13.88
C PRO A 150 -3.42 -6.76 13.52
N PHE A 151 -3.52 -7.13 12.24
CA PHE A 151 -3.20 -8.46 11.72
C PHE A 151 -1.79 -8.57 11.13
N CYS A 152 -0.92 -7.58 11.39
CA CYS A 152 0.43 -7.51 10.85
C CYS A 152 1.43 -7.29 12.00
N GLU A 153 2.36 -8.22 12.20
CA GLU A 153 3.31 -8.13 13.32
C GLU A 153 4.15 -6.84 13.28
N PRO A 154 4.74 -6.41 12.14
CA PRO A 154 5.38 -5.10 12.05
C PRO A 154 4.49 -3.91 12.41
N CYS A 155 3.17 -3.99 12.20
CA CYS A 155 2.24 -2.95 12.65
C CYS A 155 2.04 -2.99 14.17
N ASN A 156 1.92 -4.20 14.73
CA ASN A 156 1.76 -4.42 16.17
C ASN A 156 3.00 -3.98 16.95
N GLU A 157 4.20 -4.19 16.42
CA GLU A 157 5.44 -3.65 16.98
C GLU A 157 5.39 -2.12 17.13
N LYS A 158 4.89 -1.39 16.12
CA LYS A 158 4.72 0.07 16.22
C LYS A 158 3.75 0.52 17.31
N ILE A 159 2.74 -0.30 17.60
CA ILE A 159 1.78 -0.03 18.68
C ILE A 159 2.42 -0.34 20.04
N ARG A 160 3.22 -1.40 20.16
CA ARG A 160 4.00 -1.69 21.37
C ARG A 160 5.02 -0.58 21.65
N GLU A 161 5.60 0.01 20.61
CA GLU A 161 6.54 1.16 20.71
C GLU A 161 5.84 2.52 20.93
N LEU A 162 4.51 2.58 20.95
CA LEU A 162 3.78 3.86 20.86
C LEU A 162 4.14 4.86 21.96
N ALA A 163 4.37 4.39 23.20
CA ALA A 163 4.83 5.24 24.30
C ALA A 163 6.15 5.95 23.95
N ARG A 164 7.14 5.19 23.45
CA ARG A 164 8.44 5.73 22.99
C ARG A 164 8.28 6.67 21.81
N LEU A 165 7.41 6.35 20.85
CA LEU A 165 7.17 7.20 19.67
C LEU A 165 6.55 8.55 20.07
N THR A 166 5.68 8.56 21.08
CA THR A 166 5.12 9.82 21.60
C THR A 166 6.13 10.71 22.32
N GLU A 167 7.32 10.22 22.66
CA GLU A 167 8.41 11.09 23.15
C GLU A 167 8.98 11.98 22.06
N GLN A 168 8.78 11.65 20.79
CA GLN A 168 9.46 12.29 19.65
C GLN A 168 8.49 12.99 18.69
N ALA A 169 7.23 12.54 18.63
CA ALA A 169 6.24 13.06 17.70
C ALA A 169 4.80 12.93 18.21
N HIS A 170 3.91 13.75 17.66
CA HIS A 170 2.47 13.48 17.69
C HIS A 170 2.18 12.27 16.80
N ILE A 171 1.32 11.36 17.24
CA ILE A 171 1.02 10.13 16.49
C ILE A 171 -0.47 10.12 16.11
N LYS A 172 -0.74 9.90 14.83
CA LYS A 172 -2.10 9.74 14.29
C LYS A 172 -2.19 8.39 13.60
N ILE A 173 -3.07 7.52 14.07
CA ILE A 173 -3.23 6.17 13.53
C ILE A 173 -4.61 6.02 12.88
N ILE A 174 -4.66 5.46 11.68
CA ILE A 174 -5.86 4.85 11.10
C ILE A 174 -5.57 3.36 10.93
N PHE A 175 -6.50 2.52 11.39
CA PHE A 175 -6.46 1.09 11.13
C PHE A 175 -7.09 0.76 9.81
N VAL A 176 -6.44 -0.13 9.07
CA VAL A 176 -6.89 -0.65 7.78
C VAL A 176 -7.11 -2.17 7.83
N ALA A 177 -7.98 -2.66 6.96
CA ALA A 177 -8.41 -4.03 6.83
C ALA A 177 -8.26 -4.48 5.37
N ALA A 178 -7.76 -5.70 5.18
CA ALA A 178 -7.56 -6.27 3.85
C ALA A 178 -8.83 -6.93 3.27
N ASN A 179 -9.81 -7.24 4.12
CA ASN A 179 -11.07 -7.90 3.76
C ASN A 179 -12.19 -7.55 4.75
N ASN A 180 -13.41 -8.04 4.49
CA ASN A 180 -14.59 -7.73 5.30
C ASN A 180 -14.48 -8.28 6.74
N GLU A 181 -13.91 -9.47 6.94
CA GLU A 181 -13.73 -10.03 8.29
C GLU A 181 -12.80 -9.15 9.15
N ALA A 182 -11.65 -8.79 8.57
CA ALA A 182 -10.71 -7.86 9.17
C ALA A 182 -11.34 -6.48 9.42
N TYR A 183 -12.22 -6.03 8.53
CA TYR A 183 -12.95 -4.77 8.69
C TYR A 183 -13.81 -4.80 9.96
N HIS A 184 -14.65 -5.82 10.13
CA HIS A 184 -15.53 -5.90 11.32
C HIS A 184 -14.74 -5.96 12.63
N LYS A 185 -13.58 -6.62 12.63
CA LYS A 185 -12.65 -6.67 13.77
C LYS A 185 -11.98 -5.32 14.04
N VAL A 186 -11.54 -4.61 13.01
CA VAL A 186 -11.02 -3.24 13.13
C VAL A 186 -12.12 -2.31 13.68
N MET A 187 -13.36 -2.47 13.25
CA MET A 187 -14.49 -1.71 13.78
C MET A 187 -14.75 -2.05 15.27
N SER A 188 -14.58 -3.31 15.69
CA SER A 188 -14.62 -3.68 17.11
C SER A 188 -13.52 -3.01 17.93
N LEU A 189 -12.31 -2.90 17.39
CA LEU A 189 -11.22 -2.16 18.02
C LEU A 189 -11.60 -0.68 18.18
N TYR A 190 -12.14 -0.05 17.14
CA TYR A 190 -12.60 1.35 17.23
C TYR A 190 -13.71 1.52 18.27
N ALA A 191 -14.68 0.61 18.32
CA ALA A 191 -15.75 0.63 19.31
C ALA A 191 -15.20 0.50 20.75
N ALA A 192 -14.27 -0.42 20.98
CA ALA A 192 -13.62 -0.60 22.27
C ALA A 192 -12.77 0.61 22.70
N MET A 193 -12.22 1.35 21.72
CA MET A 193 -11.46 2.59 21.97
C MET A 193 -12.33 3.82 22.23
N GLN A 194 -13.63 3.80 21.93
CA GLN A 194 -14.51 4.97 22.15
C GLN A 194 -14.50 5.44 23.61
N GLY A 195 -14.57 4.51 24.56
CA GLY A 195 -14.55 4.81 26.00
C GLY A 195 -13.22 5.42 26.50
N TYR A 196 -12.17 5.36 25.68
CA TYR A 196 -10.84 5.85 25.99
C TYR A 196 -10.49 7.16 25.27
N LYS A 197 -11.36 7.70 24.40
CA LYS A 197 -11.09 8.94 23.66
C LYS A 197 -10.71 10.13 24.55
N HIS A 198 -11.34 10.25 25.72
CA HIS A 198 -11.15 11.33 26.69
C HIS A 198 -10.29 10.93 27.91
N LYS A 199 -9.73 9.72 27.91
CA LYS A 199 -8.82 9.26 28.97
C LYS A 199 -7.43 9.87 28.77
N ASN A 200 -6.59 9.76 29.80
CA ASN A 200 -5.20 10.19 29.69
C ASN A 200 -4.46 9.34 28.63
N GLN A 201 -3.32 9.84 28.16
CA GLN A 201 -2.59 9.22 27.07
C GLN A 201 -2.06 7.82 27.42
N GLU A 202 -1.57 7.62 28.63
CA GLU A 202 -1.04 6.35 29.11
C GLU A 202 -2.12 5.26 29.08
N ASP A 203 -3.30 5.54 29.62
CA ASP A 203 -4.46 4.65 29.60
C ASP A 203 -4.87 4.30 28.16
N LYS A 204 -4.84 5.29 27.25
CA LYS A 204 -5.18 5.08 25.83
C LYS A 204 -4.17 4.14 25.16
N ILE A 205 -2.88 4.34 25.39
CA ILE A 205 -1.82 3.52 24.82
C ILE A 205 -1.89 2.10 25.37
N ALA A 206 -1.96 1.96 26.70
CA ALA A 206 -2.06 0.67 27.36
C ALA A 206 -3.29 -0.10 26.88
N LYS A 207 -4.45 0.56 26.76
CA LYS A 207 -5.66 -0.08 26.23
C LYS A 207 -5.49 -0.53 24.78
N LEU A 208 -4.91 0.30 23.92
CA LEU A 208 -4.69 -0.06 22.52
C LEU A 208 -3.76 -1.27 22.41
N GLN A 209 -2.68 -1.31 23.20
CA GLN A 209 -1.75 -2.43 23.26
C GLN A 209 -2.45 -3.73 23.69
N THR A 210 -3.29 -3.69 24.72
CA THR A 210 -4.10 -4.86 25.08
C THR A 210 -5.05 -5.27 23.96
N LEU A 211 -5.73 -4.32 23.31
CA LEU A 211 -6.73 -4.63 22.27
C LEU A 211 -6.12 -5.26 21.01
N ILE A 212 -4.87 -4.93 20.67
CA ILE A 212 -4.22 -5.58 19.52
C ILE A 212 -3.84 -7.03 19.82
N ASP A 213 -3.40 -7.32 21.04
CA ASP A 213 -3.07 -8.68 21.45
C ASP A 213 -4.36 -9.53 21.55
N ASP A 214 -5.47 -8.90 21.94
CA ASP A 214 -6.78 -9.55 22.08
C ASP A 214 -7.67 -9.48 20.81
N ILE A 215 -7.17 -8.97 19.68
CA ILE A 215 -7.98 -8.67 18.49
C ILE A 215 -8.77 -9.90 17.99
N ALA A 216 -8.18 -11.09 18.11
CA ALA A 216 -8.81 -12.36 17.73
C ALA A 216 -10.07 -12.64 18.55
N PHE A 217 -10.13 -12.20 19.81
CA PHE A 217 -11.21 -12.45 20.75
C PHE A 217 -12.28 -11.35 20.78
N LEU A 218 -12.02 -10.18 20.18
CA LEU A 218 -13.02 -9.12 20.11
C LEU A 218 -14.24 -9.57 19.29
N PRO A 219 -15.48 -9.43 19.80
CA PRO A 219 -16.67 -9.77 19.03
C PRO A 219 -16.76 -8.84 17.82
N PRO A 220 -16.98 -9.35 16.59
CA PRO A 220 -17.06 -8.52 15.41
C PRO A 220 -18.29 -7.60 15.48
N VAL A 221 -18.12 -6.33 15.11
CA VAL A 221 -19.26 -5.44 14.87
C VAL A 221 -19.98 -5.94 13.63
N LYS A 222 -21.29 -6.19 13.73
CA LYS A 222 -22.08 -6.79 12.64
C LYS A 222 -22.55 -5.79 11.59
N ASP A 223 -22.66 -4.52 11.97
CA ASP A 223 -23.19 -3.48 11.11
C ASP A 223 -22.05 -2.75 10.38
N ASP A 224 -22.25 -2.51 9.08
CA ASP A 224 -21.33 -1.73 8.28
C ASP A 224 -21.50 -0.23 8.58
N ASP A 225 -20.40 0.42 8.94
CA ASP A 225 -20.32 1.87 9.02
C ASP A 225 -20.02 2.43 7.63
N LYS A 226 -21.00 3.08 7.02
CA LYS A 226 -20.89 3.69 5.68
C LYS A 226 -19.69 4.65 5.57
N ASN A 227 -19.42 5.46 6.60
CA ASN A 227 -18.31 6.41 6.58
C ASN A 227 -16.96 5.68 6.63
N ALA A 228 -16.88 4.58 7.37
CA ALA A 228 -15.68 3.74 7.38
C ALA A 228 -15.49 3.08 6.01
N MET A 229 -16.55 2.52 5.42
CA MET A 229 -16.47 1.92 4.07
C MET A 229 -16.05 2.93 3.01
N ASP A 230 -16.54 4.16 3.07
CA ASP A 230 -16.12 5.22 2.14
C ASP A 230 -14.66 5.66 2.40
N MET A 231 -14.21 5.70 3.66
CA MET A 231 -12.78 5.88 3.99
C MET A 231 -11.92 4.78 3.35
N TYR A 232 -12.34 3.52 3.43
CA TYR A 232 -11.63 2.39 2.83
C TYR A 232 -11.55 2.47 1.30
N LYS A 233 -12.64 2.87 0.64
CA LYS A 233 -12.65 3.10 -0.82
C LYS A 233 -11.66 4.21 -1.21
N GLU A 234 -11.60 5.30 -0.46
CA GLU A 234 -10.64 6.37 -0.70
C GLU A 234 -9.20 5.94 -0.42
N LEU A 235 -8.96 5.12 0.62
CA LEU A 235 -7.65 4.51 0.89
C LEU A 235 -7.20 3.58 -0.25
N ALA A 236 -8.12 2.82 -0.85
CA ALA A 236 -7.79 1.96 -1.99
C ALA A 236 -7.29 2.78 -3.19
N LYS A 237 -7.87 3.96 -3.43
CA LYS A 237 -7.41 4.91 -4.47
C LYS A 237 -6.02 5.50 -4.19
N ALA A 238 -5.51 5.40 -2.96
CA ALA A 238 -4.13 5.80 -2.64
C ALA A 238 -3.09 4.74 -3.05
N ARG A 239 -3.50 3.54 -3.49
CA ARG A 239 -2.59 2.49 -4.00
C ARG A 239 -1.50 2.14 -3.00
N ILE A 240 -1.90 1.91 -1.75
CA ILE A 240 -1.02 1.46 -0.68
C ILE A 240 -0.60 0.02 -0.99
N SER A 241 0.70 -0.23 -1.04
CA SER A 241 1.26 -1.55 -1.39
C SER A 241 1.78 -2.34 -0.19
N TYR A 242 1.97 -1.70 0.97
CA TYR A 242 2.48 -2.34 2.18
C TYR A 242 2.01 -1.61 3.45
N LEU A 243 2.10 -2.32 4.57
CA LEU A 243 1.87 -1.81 5.92
C LEU A 243 3.00 -2.31 6.85
N PRO A 244 3.38 -1.56 7.90
CA PRO A 244 2.89 -0.24 8.26
C PRO A 244 3.28 0.80 7.19
N TYR A 245 2.39 1.76 6.92
CA TYR A 245 2.70 2.93 6.08
C TYR A 245 2.78 4.16 6.98
N ILE A 246 3.93 4.80 7.05
CA ILE A 246 4.22 5.90 7.97
C ILE A 246 4.61 7.13 7.17
N ILE A 247 3.93 8.24 7.41
CA ILE A 247 4.25 9.56 6.85
C ILE A 247 4.68 10.46 7.99
N GLU A 248 5.91 10.97 7.91
CA GLU A 248 6.40 11.99 8.81
C GLU A 248 6.13 13.38 8.23
N THR A 249 5.56 14.27 9.04
CA THR A 249 5.46 15.68 8.70
C THR A 249 6.00 16.52 9.85
N SER A 250 6.81 17.53 9.55
CA SER A 250 7.26 18.52 10.52
C SER A 250 6.69 19.88 10.10
N LYS A 251 6.03 20.60 11.02
CA LYS A 251 5.39 21.89 10.75
C LYS A 251 5.65 22.93 11.80
#